data_AF-A0A246UBM3-F1
#
_entry.id   AF-A0A246UBM3-F1
#
_cell.length_a   1.000
_cell.length_b   1.000
_cell.length_c   1.000
_cell.angle_alpha   90.00
_cell.angle_beta   90.00
_cell.angle_gamma   90.00
#
_symmetry.space_group_name_H-M   'P 1'
#
loop_
_entity.id
_entity.type
_entity.pdbx_description
1 polymer ?
#
loop_
_entity_poly.entity_id
_entity_poly.type
_entity_poly.pdbx_seq_one_letter_code
_entity_poly.pdbx_strand_id
1 'polypeptide(L)' 'MRALAAVPVAPSVIIDAEPFGYVRKVYVDDEACWGLFDSDGDVIFVGDVARDCHDYAAKEQIRIQIIH' A
#
# COMPACT_ATOMS: atom_id res chain seq x y z
N MET A 1 40.61 4.89 16.99
CA MET A 1 39.16 4.83 16.69
C MET A 1 39.00 4.45 15.23
N ARG A 2 38.27 3.37 14.94
CA ARG A 2 38.13 2.79 13.60
C ARG A 2 36.91 3.43 12.94
N ALA A 3 37.10 4.14 11.82
CA ALA A 3 36.01 4.78 11.08
C ALA A 3 35.10 3.69 10.49
N LEU A 4 33.82 3.73 10.85
CA LEU A 4 32.79 2.87 10.27
C LEU A 4 32.56 3.32 8.82
N ALA A 5 32.81 2.41 7.88
CA ALA A 5 32.52 2.64 6.48
C ALA A 5 31.00 2.80 6.29
N ALA A 6 30.59 3.89 5.63
CA ALA A 6 29.21 4.08 5.21
C ALA A 6 28.91 3.12 4.06
N VAL A 7 27.98 2.19 4.28
CA VAL A 7 27.49 1.27 3.26
C VAL A 7 26.43 2.01 2.43
N PRO A 8 26.55 2.10 1.09
CA PRO A 8 25.49 2.64 0.27
C PRO A 8 24.40 1.56 0.14
N VAL A 9 23.25 1.77 0.76
CA VAL A 9 22.07 0.93 0.53
C VAL A 9 20.96 1.79 -0.04
N ALA A 10 20.76 1.68 -1.35
CA ALA A 10 19.43 1.60 -1.96
C ALA A 10 19.58 1.22 -3.44
N PRO A 11 19.07 0.06 -3.89
CA PRO A 11 18.80 -0.11 -5.31
C PRO A 11 17.72 0.89 -5.69
N SER A 12 18.04 1.81 -6.59
CA SER A 12 17.09 2.75 -7.19
C SER A 12 16.20 1.99 -8.18
N VAL A 13 15.34 1.12 -7.67
CA VAL A 13 14.15 0.70 -8.40
C VAL A 13 13.09 1.73 -8.05
N ILE A 14 12.96 2.75 -8.89
CA ILE A 14 11.78 3.60 -8.88
C ILE A 14 10.70 2.74 -9.53
N ILE A 15 10.00 1.97 -8.70
CA ILE A 15 8.69 1.47 -9.05
C ILE A 15 7.79 2.69 -8.85
N ASP A 16 7.02 3.08 -9.87
CA ASP A 16 5.92 4.07 -9.78
C ASP A 16 4.78 3.48 -8.91
N ALA A 17 5.14 2.90 -7.77
CA ALA A 17 4.22 2.36 -6.80
C ALA A 17 3.90 3.49 -5.83
N GLU A 18 2.60 3.71 -5.63
CA GLU A 18 2.11 4.67 -4.65
C GLU A 18 2.80 4.42 -3.29
N PRO A 19 3.53 5.41 -2.74
CA PRO A 19 4.33 5.19 -1.55
C PRO A 19 3.46 4.95 -0.30
N PHE A 20 2.18 5.30 -0.40
CA PHE A 20 1.23 5.28 0.71
C PHE A 20 -0.21 5.05 0.24
N GLY A 21 -0.99 4.30 1.02
CA GLY A 21 -2.41 4.14 0.83
C GLY A 21 -3.16 3.81 2.12
N TYR A 22 -4.48 3.65 2.03
CA TYR A 22 -5.31 3.19 3.13
C TYR A 22 -6.39 2.23 2.66
N VAL A 23 -6.79 1.31 3.54
CA VAL A 23 -7.82 0.31 3.28
C VAL A 23 -9.09 0.72 4.00
N ARG A 24 -10.22 0.78 3.30
CA ARG A 24 -11.54 1.03 3.90
C ARG A 24 -12.62 0.17 3.28
N LYS A 25 -13.70 -0.02 4.02
CA LYS A 25 -14.91 -0.66 3.50
C LYS A 25 -15.61 0.28 2.51
N VAL A 26 -16.06 -0.28 1.39
CA VAL A 26 -16.84 0.42 0.36
C VAL A 26 -18.07 -0.39 -0.03
N TYR A 27 -19.01 0.27 -0.68
CA TYR A 27 -20.20 -0.36 -1.24
C TYR A 27 -20.16 -0.20 -2.75
N VAL A 28 -20.13 -1.32 -3.46
CA VAL A 28 -20.21 -1.38 -4.92
C VAL A 28 -21.49 -2.14 -5.25
N ASP A 29 -22.41 -1.51 -5.97
CA ASP A 29 -23.70 -2.11 -6.34
C ASP A 29 -24.45 -2.75 -5.16
N ASP A 30 -24.52 -2.03 -4.03
CA ASP A 30 -25.10 -2.47 -2.74
C ASP A 30 -24.41 -3.66 -2.06
N GLU A 31 -23.31 -4.17 -2.61
CA GLU A 31 -22.47 -5.19 -1.99
C GLU A 31 -21.31 -4.58 -1.20
N ALA A 32 -21.06 -5.15 -0.01
CA ALA A 32 -20.04 -4.67 0.91
C ALA A 32 -18.66 -5.23 0.56
N CYS A 33 -17.79 -4.41 -0.01
CA CYS A 33 -16.42 -4.76 -0.41
C CYS A 33 -15.37 -3.96 0.39
N TRP A 34 -14.09 -4.21 0.10
CA TRP A 34 -12.96 -3.46 0.64
C TRP A 34 -12.17 -2.82 -0.50
N GLY A 35 -11.78 -1.57 -0.32
CA GLY A 35 -10.96 -0.84 -1.29
C GLY A 35 -9.64 -0.40 -0.68
N LEU A 36 -8.57 -0.51 -1.47
CA LEU A 36 -7.29 0.14 -1.27
C LEU A 36 -7.31 1.47 -2.04
N PHE A 37 -7.01 2.55 -1.33
CA PHE A 37 -6.98 3.89 -1.85
C PHE A 37 -5.57 4.47 -1.72
N ASP A 38 -5.19 5.37 -2.62
CA ASP A 38 -3.99 6.19 -2.47
C ASP A 38 -4.20 7.33 -1.45
N SER A 39 -3.25 8.25 -1.35
CA SER A 39 -3.37 9.42 -0.47
C SER A 39 -4.40 10.45 -0.93
N ASP A 40 -4.73 10.48 -2.22
CA ASP A 40 -5.66 11.44 -2.82
C ASP A 40 -7.11 10.92 -2.77
N GLY A 41 -7.28 9.63 -2.45
CA GLY A 41 -8.56 8.96 -2.34
C GLY A 41 -9.00 8.28 -3.64
N ASP A 42 -8.10 8.11 -4.60
CA ASP A 42 -8.35 7.33 -5.81
C ASP A 42 -8.24 5.83 -5.50
N VAL A 43 -9.05 5.03 -6.22
CA VAL A 43 -9.11 3.59 -6.02
C VAL A 43 -7.92 2.94 -6.72
N ILE A 44 -7.06 2.27 -5.95
CA ILE A 44 -5.97 1.44 -6.46
C ILE A 44 -6.49 0.01 -6.74
N PHE A 45 -7.23 -0.56 -5.79
CA PHE A 45 -7.70 -1.95 -5.85
C PHE A 45 -8.98 -2.15 -5.04
N VAL A 46 -9.83 -3.09 -5.46
CA VAL A 46 -11.04 -3.53 -4.72
C VAL A 46 -10.98 -5.04 -4.56
N GLY A 47 -11.22 -5.51 -3.34
CA GLY A 47 -11.31 -6.93 -3.01
C GLY A 47 -12.55 -7.24 -2.16
N ASP A 48 -12.89 -8.51 -2.10
CA ASP A 48 -14.07 -8.99 -1.36
C ASP A 48 -13.81 -8.95 0.15
N VAL A 49 -12.56 -9.18 0.56
CA VAL A 49 -12.12 -9.07 1.97
C VAL A 49 -10.97 -8.08 2.12
N ALA A 50 -10.85 -7.47 3.31
CA ALA A 50 -9.76 -6.55 3.63
C ALA A 50 -8.38 -7.16 3.32
N ARG A 51 -8.23 -8.46 3.56
CA ARG A 51 -6.98 -9.20 3.34
C ARG A 51 -6.51 -9.11 1.89
N ASP A 52 -7.41 -9.12 0.91
CA ASP A 52 -7.01 -9.04 -0.50
C ASP A 52 -6.34 -7.70 -0.80
N CYS A 53 -6.85 -6.61 -0.20
CA CYS A 53 -6.26 -5.28 -0.28
C CYS A 53 -4.90 -5.22 0.42
N HIS A 54 -4.77 -5.88 1.58
CA HIS A 54 -3.50 -5.97 2.31
C HIS A 54 -2.43 -6.78 1.53
N ASP A 55 -2.83 -7.92 0.96
CA ASP A 55 -1.95 -8.79 0.19
C ASP A 55 -1.51 -8.11 -1.12
N TYR A 56 -2.41 -7.38 -1.79
CA TYR A 56 -2.07 -6.54 -2.94
C TYR A 56 -1.08 -5.44 -2.57
N ALA A 57 -1.35 -4.68 -1.50
CA ALA A 57 -0.45 -3.64 -1.03
C ALA A 57 0.94 -4.20 -0.67
N ALA A 58 1.01 -5.36 -0.03
CA ALA A 58 2.28 -6.02 0.29
C ALA A 58 3.05 -6.44 -0.96
N LYS A 59 2.35 -6.97 -1.98
CA LYS A 59 2.95 -7.35 -3.26
C LYS A 59 3.52 -6.15 -4.02
N GLU A 60 2.77 -5.06 -4.06
CA GLU A 60 3.17 -3.81 -4.75
C GLU A 60 4.04 -2.89 -3.88
N GLN A 61 4.40 -3.33 -2.66
CA GLN A 61 5.23 -2.59 -1.70
C GLN A 61 4.64 -1.22 -1.30
N ILE A 62 3.30 -1.12 -1.31
CA ILE A 62 2.52 0.06 -0.90
C ILE A 62 2.41 0.05 0.63
N ARG A 63 2.81 1.15 1.29
CA ARG A 63 2.62 1.27 2.74
C ARG A 63 1.18 1.64 3.03
N ILE A 64 0.53 0.85 3.87
CA ILE A 64 -0.87 1.09 4.23
C ILE A 64 -1.00 1.58 5.66
N GLN A 65 -1.76 2.66 5.87
CA GLN A 65 -2.22 3.03 7.21
C GLN A 65 -3.54 2.31 7.50
N ILE A 66 -3.52 1.47 8.53
CA ILE A 66 -4.73 0.82 9.03
C ILE A 66 -5.49 1.83 9.89
N ILE A 67 -6.54 2.43 9.33
CA ILE A 67 -7.45 3.32 10.04
C ILE A 67 -8.57 2.44 10.64
N HIS A 68 -8.72 2.46 11.97
CA HIS A 68 -9.76 1.73 12.69
C HIS A 68 -11.05 2.54 12.80
#